data_AF-A0A9E7K0Y5-F1
#
_entry.id   AF-A0A9E7K0Y5-F1
#
_cell.length_a   1.000
_cell.length_b   1.000
_cell.length_c   1.000
_cell.angle_alpha   90.00
_cell.angle_beta   90.00
_cell.angle_gamma   90.00
#
_symmetry.space_group_name_H-M   'P 1'
#
loop_
_entity.id
_entity.type
_entity.pdbx_description
1 polymer ?
#
loop_
_entity_poly.entity_id
_entity_poly.type
_entity_poly.pdbx_seq_one_letter_code
_entity_poly.pdbx_strand_id
1 'polypeptide(L)'
;MRLLPRRAHLRHHHDKALLLKKYYKWILWSALSIYLFFSSSSSSSLFRPLPLRTSLPLKTTPRALAEARQLSSFTTSSAAAALRIFVYELPSSYNRDWLSNPRCRNHLFASEVAIHEALLEYPGRVFDPNEADFFFVPVYVSCNFSTPNGFPALHHARPLISSAVRFISAGFPFWNRSRGRDHVFVASHDFGACFHAMEDVAIADGIPDFMRESIILQTFGVSSPHPCQQAENVLIPPYVTPDIEEQWPAPEKAKRDIFAFFRGKMEVHPKNISGRFYSK
;
A
#
# COMPACT_ATOMS: atom_id res chain seq x y z
N MET A 1 -56.65 22.32 -72.92
CA MET A 1 -55.21 22.01 -72.94
C MET A 1 -54.40 23.28 -72.68
N ARG A 2 -53.77 23.40 -71.51
CA ARG A 2 -52.52 24.14 -71.26
C ARG A 2 -51.98 23.63 -69.92
N LEU A 3 -50.88 22.88 -69.98
CA LEU A 3 -50.17 22.28 -68.86
C LEU A 3 -49.04 23.21 -68.40
N LEU A 4 -48.82 23.30 -67.08
CA LEU A 4 -47.60 23.64 -66.28
C LEU A 4 -47.88 24.66 -65.15
N PRO A 5 -47.13 24.67 -64.00
CA PRO A 5 -45.90 23.92 -63.71
C PRO A 5 -45.87 23.25 -62.31
N ARG A 6 -45.88 21.90 -62.25
CA ARG A 6 -45.58 21.12 -61.02
C ARG A 6 -44.08 20.82 -60.83
N ARG A 7 -43.21 21.41 -61.67
CA ARG A 7 -41.78 21.05 -61.81
C ARG A 7 -40.82 21.87 -60.92
N ALA A 8 -41.24 23.03 -60.41
CA ALA A 8 -40.38 23.92 -59.62
C ALA A 8 -40.21 23.43 -58.16
N HIS A 9 -41.27 22.90 -57.55
CA HIS A 9 -41.27 22.51 -56.13
C HIS A 9 -40.43 21.26 -55.85
N LEU A 10 -40.34 20.32 -56.80
CA LEU A 10 -39.55 19.10 -56.68
C LEU A 10 -38.04 19.35 -56.84
N ARG A 11 -37.61 20.29 -57.70
CA ARG A 11 -36.19 20.67 -57.83
C ARG A 11 -35.66 21.33 -56.56
N HIS A 12 -36.45 22.22 -55.96
CA HIS A 12 -36.04 22.95 -54.75
C HIS A 12 -35.83 22.05 -53.51
N HIS A 13 -36.58 20.95 -53.40
CA HIS A 13 -36.37 19.94 -52.34
C HIS A 13 -35.16 19.05 -52.64
N HIS A 14 -34.90 18.74 -53.90
CA HIS A 14 -33.75 17.93 -54.30
C HIS A 14 -32.41 18.67 -54.11
N ASP A 15 -32.38 19.97 -54.41
CA ASP A 15 -31.19 20.83 -54.24
C ASP A 15 -30.86 21.05 -52.75
N LYS A 16 -31.88 21.22 -51.90
CA LYS A 16 -31.69 21.30 -50.43
C LYS A 16 -31.12 20.01 -49.83
N ALA A 17 -31.58 18.84 -50.30
CA ALA A 17 -31.09 17.54 -49.84
C ALA A 17 -29.64 17.28 -50.27
N LEU A 18 -29.24 17.75 -51.47
CA LEU A 18 -27.87 17.68 -51.96
C LEU A 18 -26.92 18.62 -51.20
N LEU A 19 -27.37 19.84 -50.86
CA LEU A 19 -26.62 20.76 -50.01
C LEU A 19 -26.42 20.18 -48.60
N LEU A 20 -27.46 19.61 -47.98
CA LEU A 20 -27.32 18.93 -46.69
C LEU A 20 -26.32 17.77 -46.75
N LYS A 21 -26.36 16.93 -47.79
CA LYS A 21 -25.37 15.86 -47.99
C LYS A 21 -23.95 16.35 -48.28
N LYS A 22 -23.77 17.55 -48.84
CA LYS A 22 -22.45 18.12 -49.10
C LYS A 22 -21.81 18.68 -47.82
N TYR A 23 -22.61 19.24 -46.91
CA TYR A 23 -22.12 19.95 -45.74
C TYR A 23 -22.33 19.22 -44.40
N TYR A 24 -22.97 18.03 -44.37
CA TYR A 24 -23.24 17.31 -43.11
C TYR A 24 -21.97 17.01 -42.31
N LYS A 25 -20.85 16.68 -42.98
CA LYS A 25 -19.57 16.46 -42.30
C LYS A 25 -19.12 17.73 -41.59
N TRP A 26 -19.13 18.87 -42.28
CA TRP A 26 -18.75 20.17 -41.70
C TRP A 26 -19.65 20.55 -40.52
N ILE A 27 -20.96 20.34 -40.63
CA ILE A 27 -21.91 20.56 -39.53
C ILE A 27 -21.58 19.66 -38.34
N LEU A 28 -21.26 18.38 -38.57
CA LEU A 28 -20.89 17.43 -37.52
C LEU A 28 -19.59 17.84 -36.81
N TRP A 29 -18.57 18.27 -37.57
CA TRP A 29 -17.30 18.76 -37.03
C TRP A 29 -17.45 20.07 -36.26
N SER A 30 -18.29 21.00 -36.74
CA SER A 30 -18.61 22.23 -36.01
C SER A 30 -19.36 21.94 -34.71
N ALA A 31 -20.34 21.02 -34.72
CA ALA A 31 -21.05 20.61 -33.52
C ALA A 31 -20.13 19.93 -32.49
N LEU A 32 -19.20 19.06 -32.95
CA LEU A 32 -18.21 18.42 -32.08
C LEU A 32 -17.24 19.44 -31.49
N SER A 33 -16.79 20.42 -32.27
CA SER A 33 -15.90 21.49 -31.80
C SER A 33 -16.58 22.37 -30.75
N ILE A 34 -17.84 22.76 -30.97
CA ILE A 34 -18.67 23.49 -30.00
C ILE A 34 -18.83 22.66 -28.72
N TYR A 35 -19.16 21.37 -28.83
CA TYR A 35 -19.30 20.49 -27.66
C TYR A 35 -18.00 20.41 -26.84
N LEU A 36 -16.84 20.27 -27.49
CA LEU A 36 -15.55 20.23 -26.80
C LEU A 36 -15.18 21.58 -26.17
N PHE A 37 -15.53 22.71 -26.80
CA PHE A 37 -15.28 24.06 -26.27
C PHE A 37 -16.14 24.40 -25.04
N PHE A 38 -17.42 24.00 -25.04
CA PHE A 38 -18.31 24.23 -23.90
C PHE A 38 -18.15 23.19 -22.79
N SER A 39 -17.75 21.95 -23.12
CA SER A 39 -17.45 20.92 -22.11
C SER A 39 -16.14 21.18 -21.35
N SER A 40 -15.21 21.94 -21.94
CA SER A 40 -13.96 22.35 -21.26
C SER A 40 -14.11 23.62 -20.42
N SER A 41 -15.27 24.30 -20.49
CA SER A 41 -15.56 25.54 -19.75
C SER A 41 -16.37 25.33 -18.46
N SER A 42 -16.71 24.09 -18.10
CA SER A 42 -17.60 23.76 -16.96
C SER A 42 -16.89 23.19 -15.72
N SER A 43 -15.56 23.27 -15.64
CA SER A 43 -14.80 22.73 -14.49
C SER A 43 -13.88 23.74 -13.80
N SER A 44 -14.04 25.04 -14.03
CA SER A 44 -13.22 26.10 -13.43
C SER A 44 -13.96 26.96 -12.42
N SER A 45 -14.81 26.36 -11.59
CA SER A 45 -15.30 26.99 -10.37
C SER A 45 -15.06 26.07 -9.17
N LEU A 46 -14.38 26.63 -8.17
CA LEU A 46 -14.11 26.13 -6.81
C LEU A 46 -12.68 25.66 -6.51
N PHE A 47 -11.66 26.49 -6.79
CA PHE A 47 -10.47 26.53 -5.92
C PHE A 47 -10.05 27.98 -5.67
N ARG A 48 -10.64 28.56 -4.62
CA ARG A 48 -10.11 29.77 -3.98
C ARG A 48 -9.18 29.29 -2.85
N PRO A 49 -7.87 29.55 -2.88
CA PRO A 49 -7.01 29.17 -1.76
C PRO A 49 -7.35 30.09 -0.58
N LEU A 50 -7.90 29.54 0.50
CA LEU A 50 -7.92 30.24 1.78
C LEU A 50 -6.49 30.40 2.27
N PRO A 51 -6.11 31.56 2.84
CA PRO A 51 -4.80 31.71 3.47
C PRO A 51 -4.74 30.78 4.69
N LEU A 52 -3.86 29.78 4.63
CA LEU A 52 -3.59 28.87 5.73
C LEU A 52 -2.90 29.68 6.85
N ARG A 53 -3.67 30.14 7.84
CA ARG A 53 -3.13 30.60 9.11
C ARG A 53 -2.53 29.38 9.83
N THR A 54 -1.22 29.19 9.71
CA THR A 54 -0.45 28.30 10.58
C THR A 54 -0.32 28.95 11.96
N SER A 55 -1.38 28.86 12.76
CA SER A 55 -1.25 28.92 14.21
C SER A 55 -1.35 27.49 14.74
N LEU A 56 -0.21 26.78 14.74
CA LEU A 56 -0.06 25.56 15.52
C LEU A 56 -0.23 25.92 17.00
N PRO A 57 -1.18 25.35 17.75
CA PRO A 57 -1.09 25.38 19.19
C PRO A 57 0.09 24.50 19.60
N LEU A 58 1.13 25.16 20.11
CA LEU A 58 2.25 24.53 20.80
C LEU A 58 1.69 23.74 21.99
N LYS A 59 2.07 22.45 22.07
CA LYS A 59 1.67 21.46 23.10
C LYS A 59 0.30 20.81 22.92
N THR A 60 0.17 19.97 21.90
CA THR A 60 -0.68 18.79 22.01
C THR A 60 0.20 17.57 21.77
N THR A 61 0.43 16.78 22.82
CA THR A 61 0.96 15.43 22.69
C THR A 61 0.15 14.70 21.63
N PRO A 62 0.79 14.03 20.65
CA PRO A 62 0.08 13.26 19.64
C PRO A 62 -0.88 12.31 20.36
N ARG A 63 -2.12 12.20 19.86
CA ARG A 63 -3.16 11.37 20.48
C ARG A 63 -2.68 9.94 20.72
N ALA A 64 -1.88 9.38 19.81
CA ALA A 64 -1.22 8.07 19.98
C ALA A 64 -0.27 8.03 21.19
N LEU A 65 0.48 9.10 21.46
CA LEU A 65 1.37 9.21 22.61
C LEU A 65 0.57 9.45 23.92
N ALA A 66 -0.56 10.15 23.83
CA ALA A 66 -1.49 10.35 24.95
C ALA A 66 -2.25 9.07 25.29
N GLU A 67 -2.68 8.29 24.28
CA GLU A 67 -3.30 6.97 24.42
C GLU A 67 -2.29 5.95 24.95
N ALA A 68 -1.03 5.95 24.47
CA ALA A 68 0.04 5.12 25.02
C ALA A 68 0.37 5.50 26.49
N ARG A 69 0.38 6.79 26.83
CA ARG A 69 0.56 7.26 28.22
C ARG A 69 -0.63 6.92 29.10
N GLN A 70 -1.86 7.01 28.59
CA GLN A 70 -3.04 6.56 29.33
C GLN A 70 -2.99 5.05 29.57
N LEU A 71 -2.62 4.24 28.57
CA LEU A 71 -2.41 2.79 28.71
C LEU A 71 -1.35 2.47 29.78
N SER A 72 -0.27 3.29 29.86
CA SER A 72 0.75 3.16 30.92
C SER A 72 0.29 3.62 32.31
N SER A 73 -0.78 4.42 32.41
CA SER A 73 -1.34 4.89 33.68
C SER A 73 -2.46 4.00 34.22
N PHE A 74 -3.05 3.15 33.38
CA PHE A 74 -4.07 2.17 33.76
C PHE A 74 -3.51 0.84 34.28
N THR A 75 -2.19 0.66 34.34
CA THR A 75 -1.54 -0.62 34.70
C THR A 75 -1.42 -0.91 36.20
N THR A 76 -2.19 -0.24 37.08
CA THR A 76 -2.19 -0.56 38.52
C THR A 76 -3.46 -1.23 39.04
N SER A 77 -4.43 -1.57 38.20
CA SER A 77 -5.52 -2.46 38.62
C SER A 77 -6.10 -3.19 37.41
N SER A 78 -5.88 -4.50 37.35
CA SER A 78 -6.08 -5.36 36.17
C SER A 78 -5.12 -5.04 35.03
N ALA A 79 -4.00 -5.76 34.96
CA ALA A 79 -3.34 -6.01 33.69
C ALA A 79 -4.44 -6.35 32.67
N ALA A 80 -4.62 -5.54 31.62
CA ALA A 80 -5.30 -6.03 30.44
C ALA A 80 -4.63 -7.37 30.13
N ALA A 81 -5.37 -8.48 30.21
CA ALA A 81 -4.79 -9.80 30.09
C ALA A 81 -3.89 -9.81 28.85
N ALA A 82 -2.62 -10.15 29.02
CA ALA A 82 -1.67 -10.14 27.92
C ALA A 82 -2.26 -10.97 26.77
N LEU A 83 -2.29 -10.40 25.56
CA LEU A 83 -2.82 -11.10 24.39
C LEU A 83 -2.10 -12.44 24.25
N ARG A 84 -2.85 -13.54 24.11
CA ARG A 84 -2.27 -14.87 23.93
C ARG A 84 -1.99 -15.11 22.45
N ILE A 85 -0.72 -15.24 22.10
CA ILE A 85 -0.30 -15.36 20.70
C ILE A 85 0.34 -16.73 20.49
N PHE A 86 -0.21 -17.51 19.56
CA PHE A 86 0.44 -18.71 19.07
C PHE A 86 1.29 -18.38 17.85
N VAL A 87 2.53 -18.85 17.82
CA VAL A 87 3.44 -18.70 16.67
C VAL A 87 3.52 -20.03 15.94
N TYR A 88 3.13 -20.07 14.67
CA TYR A 88 3.25 -21.29 13.87
C TYR A 88 4.71 -21.71 13.67
N GLU A 89 4.99 -22.99 13.92
CA GLU A 89 6.24 -23.62 13.52
C GLU A 89 6.15 -24.04 12.03
N LEU A 90 6.66 -23.18 11.16
CA LEU A 90 6.74 -23.44 9.72
C LEU A 90 8.10 -24.07 9.35
N PRO A 91 8.17 -24.88 8.28
CA PRO A 91 9.44 -25.29 7.69
C PRO A 91 10.37 -24.09 7.43
N SER A 92 11.68 -24.28 7.60
CA SER A 92 12.67 -23.20 7.56
C SER A 92 12.71 -22.44 6.22
N SER A 93 12.29 -23.09 5.13
CA SER A 93 12.16 -22.49 3.80
C SER A 93 11.18 -21.31 3.72
N TYR A 94 10.25 -21.20 4.67
CA TYR A 94 9.35 -20.04 4.79
C TYR A 94 9.99 -18.84 5.48
N ASN A 95 11.04 -19.06 6.28
CA ASN A 95 11.65 -18.03 7.12
C ASN A 95 13.17 -18.20 7.31
N ARG A 96 13.63 -19.11 8.17
CA ARG A 96 15.02 -19.18 8.65
C ARG A 96 16.05 -19.36 7.53
N ASP A 97 15.72 -20.04 6.44
CA ASP A 97 16.65 -20.23 5.31
C ASP A 97 17.04 -18.90 4.65
N TRP A 98 16.13 -17.91 4.66
CA TRP A 98 16.38 -16.59 4.11
C TRP A 98 17.43 -15.78 4.91
N LEU A 99 17.66 -16.13 6.18
CA LEU A 99 18.66 -15.49 7.03
C LEU A 99 20.10 -15.75 6.57
N SER A 100 20.30 -16.64 5.59
CA SER A 100 21.56 -16.78 4.87
C SER A 100 22.01 -15.48 4.21
N ASN A 101 21.06 -14.60 3.85
CA ASN A 101 21.37 -13.24 3.44
C ASN A 101 21.44 -12.31 4.66
N PRO A 102 22.59 -11.69 4.98
CA PRO A 102 22.73 -10.84 6.16
C PRO A 102 21.80 -9.62 6.15
N ARG A 103 21.33 -9.19 4.97
CA ARG A 103 20.37 -8.07 4.84
C ARG A 103 19.04 -8.34 5.54
N CYS A 104 18.66 -9.59 5.70
CA CYS A 104 17.47 -9.97 6.46
C CYS A 104 17.52 -9.56 7.94
N ARG A 105 18.68 -9.18 8.47
CA ARG A 105 18.84 -8.81 9.88
C ARG A 105 19.05 -7.32 10.11
N ASN A 106 19.37 -6.55 9.07
CA ASN A 106 19.77 -5.15 9.22
C ASN A 106 19.15 -4.20 8.18
N HIS A 107 18.49 -4.71 7.14
CA HIS A 107 17.78 -3.87 6.18
C HIS A 107 16.48 -3.33 6.78
N LEU A 108 15.95 -2.24 6.23
CA LEU A 108 14.67 -1.64 6.67
C LEU A 108 13.47 -2.60 6.58
N PHE A 109 13.59 -3.68 5.82
CA PHE A 109 12.57 -4.73 5.65
C PHE A 109 12.68 -5.86 6.67
N ALA A 110 13.69 -5.84 7.53
CA ALA A 110 13.95 -6.88 8.53
C ALA A 110 12.91 -6.91 9.68
N SER A 111 11.85 -6.10 9.61
CA SER A 111 10.78 -6.12 10.61
C SER A 111 10.01 -7.45 10.60
N GLU A 112 9.97 -8.18 9.47
CA GLU A 112 9.45 -9.56 9.43
C GLU A 112 10.21 -10.47 10.40
N VAL A 113 11.53 -10.34 10.45
CA VAL A 113 12.41 -11.13 11.30
C VAL A 113 12.34 -10.62 12.74
N ALA A 114 12.46 -9.30 12.94
CA ALA A 114 12.46 -8.70 14.27
C ALA A 114 11.16 -8.98 15.04
N ILE A 115 10.00 -8.87 14.38
CA ILE A 115 8.70 -9.18 15.00
C ILE A 115 8.61 -10.66 15.32
N HIS A 116 9.08 -11.55 14.44
CA HIS A 116 9.09 -12.97 14.73
C HIS A 116 9.94 -13.28 15.97
N GLU A 117 11.18 -12.80 16.07
CA GLU A 117 12.01 -13.05 17.25
C GLU A 117 11.38 -12.45 18.52
N ALA A 118 10.84 -11.24 18.45
CA ALA A 118 10.17 -10.61 19.58
C ALA A 118 8.96 -11.41 20.06
N LEU A 119 8.17 -12.00 19.14
CA LEU A 119 7.03 -12.85 19.48
C LEU A 119 7.46 -14.20 20.04
N LEU A 120 8.65 -14.71 19.71
CA LEU A 120 9.17 -15.95 20.30
C LEU A 120 9.51 -15.78 21.79
N GLU A 121 9.94 -14.58 22.19
CA GLU A 121 10.29 -14.20 23.58
C GLU A 121 9.14 -13.50 24.33
N TYR A 122 8.03 -13.22 23.65
CA TYR A 122 6.90 -12.49 24.21
C TYR A 122 6.25 -13.26 25.38
N PRO A 123 6.04 -12.65 26.56
CA PRO A 123 5.48 -13.34 27.73
C PRO A 123 4.07 -13.92 27.54
N GLY A 124 3.27 -13.38 26.62
CA GLY A 124 1.95 -13.90 26.26
C GLY A 124 1.98 -14.95 25.13
N ARG A 125 3.16 -15.43 24.72
CA ARG A 125 3.24 -16.53 23.75
C ARG A 125 2.70 -17.81 24.37
N VAL A 126 1.78 -18.45 23.68
CA VAL A 126 1.22 -19.75 24.06
C VAL A 126 1.74 -20.86 23.15
N PHE A 127 1.84 -22.07 23.70
CA PHE A 127 2.28 -23.27 22.98
C PHE A 127 1.12 -24.21 22.62
N ASP A 128 0.00 -24.12 23.34
CA ASP A 128 -1.25 -24.75 22.91
C ASP A 128 -2.05 -23.76 22.03
N PRO A 129 -2.26 -24.05 20.73
CA PRO A 129 -3.01 -23.17 19.85
C PRO A 129 -4.50 -23.04 20.24
N ASN A 130 -5.05 -23.90 21.10
CA ASN A 130 -6.41 -23.75 21.63
C ASN A 130 -6.54 -22.63 22.67
N GLU A 131 -5.42 -22.20 23.26
CA GLU A 131 -5.38 -21.10 24.22
C GLU A 131 -5.11 -19.74 23.54
N ALA A 132 -4.89 -19.71 22.23
CA ALA A 132 -4.49 -18.52 21.51
C ALA A 132 -5.68 -17.61 21.18
N ASP A 133 -5.48 -16.30 21.35
CA ASP A 133 -6.38 -15.26 20.86
C ASP A 133 -6.02 -14.88 19.41
N PHE A 134 -4.72 -14.92 19.07
CA PHE A 134 -4.20 -14.64 17.72
C PHE A 134 -3.12 -15.64 17.30
N PHE A 135 -2.96 -15.78 15.98
CA PHE A 135 -2.02 -16.68 15.35
C PHE A 135 -1.03 -15.91 14.48
N PHE A 136 0.26 -15.95 14.83
CA PHE A 136 1.31 -15.34 14.02
C PHE A 136 1.85 -16.33 12.99
N VAL A 137 1.92 -15.92 11.72
CA VAL A 137 2.41 -16.74 10.60
C VAL A 137 3.76 -16.19 10.11
N PRO A 138 4.91 -16.77 10.53
CA PRO A 138 6.23 -16.22 10.25
C PRO A 138 6.71 -16.56 8.83
N VAL A 139 6.40 -15.71 7.84
CA VAL A 139 6.90 -15.83 6.46
C VAL A 139 7.76 -14.62 6.11
N TYR A 140 8.98 -14.84 5.62
CA TYR A 140 9.95 -13.77 5.33
C TYR A 140 10.00 -13.45 3.84
N VAL A 141 8.97 -12.79 3.31
CA VAL A 141 8.87 -12.50 1.87
C VAL A 141 9.76 -11.35 1.41
N SER A 142 10.08 -10.41 2.29
CA SER A 142 10.89 -9.24 1.94
C SER A 142 12.40 -9.52 2.00
N CYS A 143 12.76 -10.77 2.29
CA CYS A 143 14.12 -11.23 2.50
C CYS A 143 14.82 -11.76 1.25
N ASN A 144 14.11 -11.87 0.13
CA ASN A 144 14.67 -12.33 -1.14
C ASN A 144 15.37 -11.19 -1.89
N PHE A 145 16.56 -10.80 -1.47
CA PHE A 145 17.30 -9.70 -2.09
C PHE A 145 17.96 -10.09 -3.42
N SER A 146 17.73 -9.27 -4.44
CA SER A 146 18.41 -9.32 -5.72
C SER A 146 19.89 -8.92 -5.58
N THR A 147 20.80 -9.74 -6.11
CA THR A 147 22.26 -9.47 -6.04
C THR A 147 22.72 -8.24 -6.85
N PRO A 148 22.16 -7.92 -8.04
CA PRO A 148 22.59 -6.74 -8.81
C PRO A 148 22.32 -5.36 -8.20
N ASN A 149 21.19 -5.16 -7.53
CA ASN A 149 20.74 -3.83 -7.07
C ASN A 149 20.46 -3.77 -5.56
N GLY A 150 20.43 -4.92 -4.88
CA GLY A 150 20.23 -5.00 -3.44
C GLY A 150 18.80 -4.74 -2.96
N PHE A 151 17.83 -4.63 -3.87
CA PHE A 151 16.41 -4.55 -3.53
C PHE A 151 15.78 -5.94 -3.43
N PRO A 152 14.76 -6.12 -2.58
CA PRO A 152 14.02 -7.38 -2.50
C PRO A 152 13.20 -7.64 -3.78
N ALA A 153 13.19 -8.89 -4.21
CA ALA A 153 12.43 -9.38 -5.34
C ALA A 153 11.15 -10.09 -4.85
N LEU A 154 10.00 -9.46 -5.03
CA LEU A 154 8.74 -9.91 -4.41
C LEU A 154 7.89 -10.87 -5.26
N HIS A 155 8.34 -11.23 -6.46
CA HIS A 155 7.60 -12.13 -7.36
C HIS A 155 7.21 -13.47 -6.70
N HIS A 156 7.99 -13.92 -5.72
CA HIS A 156 7.78 -15.15 -4.96
C HIS A 156 6.89 -14.99 -3.71
N ALA A 157 6.57 -13.75 -3.30
CA ALA A 157 5.90 -13.48 -2.02
C ALA A 157 4.50 -14.11 -1.96
N ARG A 158 3.66 -13.82 -2.96
CA ARG A 158 2.29 -14.35 -3.06
C ARG A 158 2.25 -15.89 -3.04
N PRO A 159 3.01 -16.62 -3.89
CA PRO A 159 3.00 -18.07 -3.86
C PRO A 159 3.58 -18.64 -2.55
N LEU A 160 4.60 -18.01 -1.94
CA LEU A 160 5.18 -18.46 -0.67
C LEU A 160 4.19 -18.35 0.49
N ILE A 161 3.49 -17.21 0.63
CA ILE A 161 2.46 -17.07 1.68
C ILE A 161 1.29 -18.01 1.39
N SER A 162 0.86 -18.14 0.14
CA SER A 162 -0.21 -19.07 -0.24
C SER A 162 0.12 -20.52 0.12
N SER A 163 1.38 -20.96 -0.05
CA SER A 163 1.79 -22.31 0.35
C SER A 163 1.92 -22.45 1.87
N ALA A 164 2.35 -21.41 2.59
CA ALA A 164 2.35 -21.40 4.05
C ALA A 164 0.93 -21.53 4.61
N VAL A 165 -0.02 -20.77 4.06
CA VAL A 165 -1.44 -20.86 4.39
C VAL A 165 -1.99 -22.27 4.13
N ARG A 166 -1.68 -22.86 2.97
CA ARG A 166 -2.06 -24.25 2.67
C ARG A 166 -1.48 -25.24 3.68
N PHE A 167 -0.21 -25.07 4.06
CA PHE A 167 0.46 -25.91 5.06
C PHE A 167 -0.25 -25.84 6.41
N ILE A 168 -0.50 -24.64 6.95
CA ILE A 168 -1.18 -24.50 8.26
C ILE A 168 -2.65 -24.93 8.20
N SER A 169 -3.33 -24.74 7.06
CA SER A 169 -4.72 -25.16 6.88
C SER A 169 -4.88 -26.68 6.84
N ALA A 170 -3.85 -27.40 6.37
CA ALA A 170 -3.84 -28.86 6.33
C ALA A 170 -3.45 -29.46 7.69
N GLY A 171 -2.53 -28.82 8.42
CA GLY A 171 -2.05 -29.30 9.71
C GLY A 171 -2.90 -28.89 10.91
N PHE A 172 -3.66 -27.79 10.81
CA PHE A 172 -4.36 -27.19 11.95
C PHE A 172 -5.76 -26.66 11.57
N PRO A 173 -6.73 -26.72 12.50
CA PRO A 173 -8.10 -26.27 12.23
C PRO A 173 -8.29 -24.74 12.26
N PHE A 174 -7.34 -24.00 12.85
CA PHE A 174 -7.55 -22.58 13.22
C PHE A 174 -7.71 -21.66 12.00
N TRP A 175 -6.88 -21.83 10.97
CA TRP A 175 -7.04 -21.07 9.71
C TRP A 175 -8.41 -21.31 9.07
N ASN A 176 -8.83 -22.58 8.96
CA ASN A 176 -10.09 -22.92 8.30
C ASN A 176 -11.32 -22.41 9.07
N ARG A 177 -11.21 -22.29 10.40
CA ARG A 177 -12.29 -21.76 11.26
C ARG A 177 -12.50 -20.26 11.04
N SER A 178 -11.43 -19.48 11.00
CA SER A 178 -11.51 -18.01 10.96
C SER A 178 -11.36 -17.43 9.56
N ARG A 179 -10.85 -18.21 8.61
CA ARG A 179 -10.41 -17.76 7.28
C ARG A 179 -9.37 -16.62 7.36
N GLY A 180 -8.52 -16.66 8.38
CA GLY A 180 -7.44 -15.70 8.54
C GLY A 180 -7.77 -14.51 9.43
N ARG A 181 -9.01 -14.36 9.94
CA ARG A 181 -9.42 -13.20 10.77
C ARG A 181 -8.65 -13.03 12.08
N ASP A 182 -8.13 -14.13 12.62
CA ASP A 182 -7.30 -14.17 13.82
C ASP A 182 -5.81 -14.39 13.48
N HIS A 183 -5.43 -14.30 12.19
CA HIS A 183 -4.06 -14.50 11.71
C HIS A 183 -3.35 -13.19 11.42
N VAL A 184 -2.13 -13.08 11.94
CA VAL A 184 -1.26 -11.92 11.82
C VAL A 184 -0.11 -12.23 10.86
N PHE A 185 0.06 -11.37 9.87
CA PHE A 185 1.18 -11.40 8.93
C PHE A 185 1.98 -10.10 9.00
N VAL A 186 3.26 -10.17 8.61
CA VAL A 186 4.09 -8.97 8.40
C VAL A 186 4.30 -8.79 6.90
N ALA A 187 4.03 -7.60 6.39
CA ALA A 187 4.32 -7.19 5.03
C ALA A 187 5.15 -5.89 5.08
N SER A 188 6.46 -6.05 5.25
CA SER A 188 7.36 -4.92 5.56
C SER A 188 7.77 -4.09 4.35
N HIS A 189 7.44 -4.53 3.14
CA HIS A 189 7.83 -3.85 1.90
C HIS A 189 7.06 -2.55 1.64
N ASP A 190 7.58 -1.72 0.73
CA ASP A 190 7.09 -0.39 0.33
C ASP A 190 5.58 -0.27 0.15
N PHE A 191 4.92 -1.21 -0.55
CA PHE A 191 3.47 -1.24 -0.77
C PHE A 191 2.77 -2.37 0.02
N GLY A 192 3.36 -2.78 1.14
CA GLY A 192 2.80 -3.73 2.09
C GLY A 192 2.37 -5.04 1.43
N ALA A 193 1.15 -5.48 1.74
CA ALA A 193 0.62 -6.78 1.31
C ALA A 193 0.19 -6.86 -0.17
N CYS A 194 0.41 -5.81 -0.97
CA CYS A 194 0.33 -5.94 -2.43
C CYS A 194 1.55 -6.65 -3.03
N PHE A 195 2.68 -6.66 -2.31
CA PHE A 195 3.91 -7.34 -2.71
C PHE A 195 4.45 -6.96 -4.10
N HIS A 196 4.42 -5.67 -4.42
CA HIS A 196 5.04 -5.13 -5.62
C HIS A 196 5.78 -3.81 -5.31
N ALA A 197 6.78 -3.45 -6.12
CA ALA A 197 7.61 -2.26 -5.91
C ALA A 197 7.18 -1.03 -6.76
N MET A 198 6.36 -1.24 -7.78
CA MET A 198 5.68 -0.17 -8.53
C MET A 198 4.23 -0.06 -8.07
N GLU A 199 3.78 1.17 -7.78
CA GLU A 199 2.46 1.48 -7.22
C GLU A 199 1.31 1.08 -8.16
N ASP A 200 1.41 1.38 -9.45
CA ASP A 200 0.38 1.08 -10.44
C ASP A 200 0.10 -0.42 -10.54
N VAL A 201 1.15 -1.24 -10.53
CA VAL A 201 1.05 -2.70 -10.50
C VAL A 201 0.60 -3.20 -9.12
N ALA A 202 1.09 -2.60 -8.02
CA ALA A 202 0.65 -2.95 -6.67
C ALA A 202 -0.87 -2.73 -6.51
N ILE A 203 -1.38 -1.60 -7.00
CA ILE A 203 -2.81 -1.26 -7.06
C ILE A 203 -3.58 -2.28 -7.88
N ALA A 204 -3.05 -2.66 -9.06
CA ALA A 204 -3.70 -3.64 -9.95
C ALA A 204 -3.74 -5.05 -9.33
N ASP A 205 -2.68 -5.47 -8.66
CA ASP A 205 -2.58 -6.79 -8.02
C ASP A 205 -3.41 -6.89 -6.73
N GLY A 206 -3.44 -5.80 -5.96
CA GLY A 206 -4.09 -5.72 -4.65
C GLY A 206 -3.58 -6.72 -3.62
N ILE A 207 -4.19 -6.72 -2.44
CA ILE A 207 -3.94 -7.74 -1.41
C ILE A 207 -4.47 -9.09 -1.91
N PRO A 208 -3.72 -10.20 -1.78
CA PRO A 208 -4.22 -11.54 -2.09
C PRO A 208 -5.52 -11.84 -1.35
N ASP A 209 -6.51 -12.42 -2.02
CA ASP A 209 -7.85 -12.61 -1.44
C ASP A 209 -7.84 -13.42 -0.14
N PHE A 210 -6.96 -14.41 -0.03
CA PHE A 210 -6.83 -15.23 1.18
C PHE A 210 -6.23 -14.48 2.39
N MET A 211 -5.68 -13.28 2.20
CA MET A 211 -5.17 -12.40 3.27
C MET A 211 -6.10 -11.23 3.58
N ARG A 212 -7.18 -11.04 2.81
CA ARG A 212 -8.04 -9.85 2.91
C ARG A 212 -8.74 -9.74 4.27
N GLU A 213 -9.02 -10.88 4.90
CA GLU A 213 -9.61 -10.94 6.23
C GLU A 213 -8.56 -10.91 7.36
N SER A 214 -7.27 -11.00 7.05
CA SER A 214 -6.19 -11.08 8.03
C SER A 214 -5.74 -9.73 8.55
N ILE A 215 -5.02 -9.79 9.68
CA ILE A 215 -4.37 -8.63 10.29
C ILE A 215 -2.97 -8.51 9.70
N ILE A 216 -2.68 -7.36 9.11
CA ILE A 216 -1.43 -7.13 8.39
C ILE A 216 -0.64 -6.04 9.09
N LEU A 217 0.51 -6.41 9.64
CA LEU A 217 1.52 -5.47 10.12
C LEU A 217 2.31 -4.99 8.91
N GLN A 218 2.22 -3.72 8.54
CA GLN A 218 2.89 -3.20 7.34
C GLN A 218 3.51 -1.84 7.56
N THR A 219 4.55 -1.55 6.78
CA THR A 219 5.23 -0.24 6.76
C THR A 219 4.54 0.77 5.85
N PHE A 220 3.75 0.28 4.88
CA PHE A 220 2.95 1.11 4.00
C PHE A 220 1.76 1.73 4.74
N GLY A 221 1.70 3.06 4.75
CA GLY A 221 0.61 3.81 5.36
C GLY A 221 0.31 5.10 4.59
N VAL A 222 -0.91 5.20 4.06
CA VAL A 222 -1.47 6.38 3.42
C VAL A 222 -2.84 6.69 4.03
N SER A 223 -3.19 7.98 4.10
CA SER A 223 -4.47 8.40 4.69
C SER A 223 -5.64 8.31 3.72
N SER A 224 -5.37 8.31 2.42
CA SER A 224 -6.38 8.12 1.37
C SER A 224 -6.66 6.63 1.18
N PRO A 225 -7.89 6.25 0.76
CA PRO A 225 -8.18 4.86 0.40
C PRO A 225 -7.18 4.31 -0.62
N HIS A 226 -6.59 3.15 -0.33
CA HIS A 226 -5.59 2.51 -1.18
C HIS A 226 -5.78 0.98 -1.19
N PRO A 227 -5.74 0.29 -2.35
CA PRO A 227 -5.93 -1.17 -2.43
C PRO A 227 -5.01 -1.98 -1.51
N CYS A 228 -3.77 -1.53 -1.32
CA CYS A 228 -2.79 -2.17 -0.44
C CYS A 228 -3.05 -1.99 1.07
N GLN A 229 -4.11 -1.27 1.45
CA GLN A 229 -4.59 -1.17 2.84
C GLN A 229 -6.05 -1.65 2.99
N GLN A 230 -6.58 -2.38 2.01
CA GLN A 230 -7.94 -2.95 2.07
C GLN A 230 -8.00 -4.27 2.85
N ALA A 231 -7.34 -4.30 4.01
CA ALA A 231 -7.40 -5.35 5.02
C ALA A 231 -7.23 -4.69 6.40
N GLU A 232 -7.55 -5.40 7.48
CA GLU A 232 -7.21 -4.93 8.83
C GLU A 232 -5.70 -4.77 8.91
N ASN A 233 -5.22 -3.57 9.24
CA ASN A 233 -3.79 -3.30 9.18
C ASN A 233 -3.31 -2.40 10.30
N VAL A 234 -2.11 -2.71 10.79
CA VAL A 234 -1.40 -1.93 11.80
C VAL A 234 -0.13 -1.40 11.16
N LEU A 235 0.00 -0.09 11.15
CA LEU A 235 1.20 0.58 10.64
C LEU A 235 2.35 0.35 11.62
N ILE A 236 3.42 -0.29 11.15
CA ILE A 236 4.65 -0.50 11.89
C ILE A 236 5.78 0.34 11.27
N PRO A 237 6.75 0.81 12.06
CA PRO A 237 7.92 1.48 11.49
C PRO A 237 8.78 0.49 10.70
N PRO A 238 9.54 0.97 9.70
CA PRO A 238 10.63 0.19 9.13
C PRO A 238 11.63 -0.24 10.21
N TYR A 239 12.31 -1.36 9.98
CA TYR A 239 13.30 -1.84 10.93
C TYR A 239 14.52 -0.92 10.97
N VAL A 240 15.01 -0.71 12.18
CA VAL A 240 16.26 0.01 12.45
C VAL A 240 17.08 -0.84 13.41
N THR A 241 18.36 -1.00 13.12
CA THR A 241 19.25 -1.81 13.95
C THR A 241 19.49 -1.14 15.31
N PRO A 242 19.59 -1.92 16.41
CA PRO A 242 19.78 -1.36 17.76
C PRO A 242 21.06 -0.52 17.93
N ASP A 243 22.11 -0.79 17.17
CA ASP A 243 23.38 -0.07 17.20
C ASP A 243 23.28 1.37 16.66
N ILE A 244 22.15 1.75 16.06
CA ILE A 244 21.94 3.11 15.57
C ILE A 244 22.00 4.14 16.71
N GLU A 245 21.57 3.78 17.92
CA GLU A 245 21.58 4.70 19.07
C GLU A 245 23.01 5.03 19.52
N GLU A 246 23.94 4.10 19.33
CA GLU A 246 25.37 4.32 19.60
C GLU A 246 25.99 5.24 18.56
N GLN A 247 25.62 5.09 17.29
CA GLN A 247 26.16 5.90 16.20
C GLN A 247 25.51 7.30 16.16
N TRP A 248 24.21 7.39 16.45
CA TRP A 248 23.38 8.58 16.24
C TRP A 248 22.65 8.90 17.55
N PRO A 249 23.16 9.83 18.38
CA PRO A 249 22.52 10.17 19.63
C PRO A 249 21.10 10.69 19.39
N ALA A 250 20.21 10.39 20.36
CA ALA A 250 18.81 10.80 20.33
C ALA A 250 18.68 12.27 19.88
N PRO A 251 17.76 12.60 18.95
CA PRO A 251 17.66 13.94 18.36
C PRO A 251 17.54 15.06 19.41
N GLU A 252 16.90 14.78 20.54
CA GLU A 252 16.73 15.71 21.67
C GLU A 252 18.05 16.07 22.37
N LYS A 253 19.07 15.21 22.26
CA LYS A 253 20.40 15.39 22.86
C LYS A 253 21.39 16.04 21.89
N ALA A 254 21.04 16.18 20.61
CA ALA A 254 21.93 16.69 19.57
C ALA A 254 21.48 18.08 19.11
N LYS A 255 22.38 19.06 19.14
CA LYS A 255 22.14 20.37 18.51
C LYS A 255 22.28 20.19 17.00
N ARG A 256 21.17 20.19 16.27
CA ARG A 256 21.15 19.98 14.81
C ARG A 256 20.84 21.28 14.09
N ASP A 257 21.70 21.66 13.16
CA ASP A 257 21.49 22.84 12.29
C ASP A 257 20.62 22.51 11.05
N ILE A 258 20.43 21.21 10.76
CA ILE A 258 19.62 20.69 9.66
C ILE A 258 18.59 19.71 10.23
N PHE A 259 17.30 19.97 9.99
CA PHE A 259 16.19 19.13 10.48
C PHE A 259 16.14 17.77 9.77
N ALA A 260 16.25 17.75 8.44
CA ALA A 260 16.32 16.54 7.63
C ALA A 260 17.11 16.80 6.34
N PHE A 261 17.88 15.80 5.90
CA PHE A 261 18.59 15.81 4.62
C PHE A 261 18.13 14.61 3.82
N PHE A 262 17.53 14.86 2.65
CA PHE A 262 17.09 13.82 1.74
C PHE A 262 18.08 13.71 0.58
N ARG A 263 18.61 12.51 0.36
CA ARG A 263 19.42 12.18 -0.81
C ARG A 263 18.84 10.92 -1.44
N GLY A 264 18.47 11.01 -2.70
CA GLY A 264 17.88 9.91 -3.45
C GLY A 264 17.94 10.18 -4.95
N LYS A 265 17.55 9.18 -5.72
CA LYS A 265 17.39 9.27 -7.17
C LYS A 265 15.90 9.38 -7.48
N MET A 266 15.49 10.41 -8.22
CA MET A 266 14.12 10.53 -8.69
C MET A 266 14.04 9.99 -10.12
N GLU A 267 13.35 8.86 -10.30
CA GLU A 267 13.09 8.31 -11.63
C GLU A 267 11.73 8.78 -12.15
N VAL A 268 11.74 9.72 -13.09
CA VAL A 268 10.52 10.32 -13.67
C VAL A 268 9.82 9.35 -14.65
N HIS A 269 10.51 8.28 -15.09
CA HIS A 269 9.99 7.29 -16.04
C HIS A 269 10.32 5.85 -15.55
N PRO A 270 9.45 5.21 -14.75
CA PRO A 270 9.75 4.00 -13.97
C PRO A 270 9.90 2.70 -14.78
N LYS A 271 9.85 2.74 -16.12
CA LYS A 271 9.97 1.54 -16.98
C LYS A 271 11.36 0.88 -16.94
N ASN A 272 12.32 1.45 -16.21
CA ASN A 272 13.69 0.93 -16.13
C ASN A 272 14.27 0.95 -14.71
N ILE A 273 13.59 0.24 -13.80
CA ILE A 273 14.00 -0.02 -12.39
C ILE A 273 15.33 -0.83 -12.30
N SER A 274 16.04 -1.05 -13.40
CA SER A 274 17.34 -1.74 -13.39
C SER A 274 18.41 -0.98 -12.60
N GLY A 275 18.16 0.29 -12.25
CA GLY A 275 19.12 1.15 -11.55
C GLY A 275 20.34 1.53 -12.40
N ARG A 276 20.41 1.10 -13.68
CA ARG A 276 21.59 1.26 -14.54
C ARG A 276 21.76 2.63 -15.17
N PHE A 277 20.69 3.43 -15.24
CA PHE A 277 20.74 4.74 -15.87
C PHE A 277 20.49 5.84 -14.85
N TYR A 278 21.54 6.56 -14.46
CA TYR A 278 21.39 7.85 -13.83
C TYR A 278 20.88 8.82 -14.91
N SER A 279 19.73 9.46 -14.69
CA SER A 279 19.33 10.59 -15.53
C SER A 279 20.43 11.64 -15.45
N LYS A 280 20.91 12.11 -16.62
CA LYS A 280 21.80 13.27 -16.70
C LYS A 280 21.08 14.52 -16.22
#